data_AF-A0A8J5HCN3-F1
#
_entry.id   AF-A0A8J5HCN3-F1
#
_cell.length_a   1.000
_cell.length_b   1.000
_cell.length_c   1.000
_cell.angle_alpha   90.00
_cell.angle_beta   90.00
_cell.angle_gamma   90.00
#
_symmetry.space_group_name_H-M   'P 1'
#
loop_
_entity.id
_entity.type
_entity.pdbx_description
1 polymer ?
#
loop_
_entity_poly.entity_id
_entity_poly.type
_entity_poly.pdbx_seq_one_letter_code
_entity_poly.pdbx_strand_id
1 'polypeptide(L)'
;MSLAVESPLQSSSSGEDFAAFLDSELDLASSESSLNEENVKNDKEIDLQEQRSKRQKLEGFDTLEDLETETLVKPIEEHIGTSTAGKYVICPPHPGFFKGLCIRCGQIEEDGSGVAFGYIHKDLRLGNVEIERLRGADLKNLLHKKKLILILDLDHTLLNSTRFADITSDEEYLFRQIDGMKDDPDRSLFRLDTMHMLTKLRPFVHNFLKEASSFCEMYIYTMAERSYAMEIAKLLDPDKVYFDSKVITQSDCTQRHQKGLDVILGAESLVVILDDTEAVWHRHKDDLIQMERYHFFASSCRQFGFNAKSLSQLMKDERESDGALATVLKILKRTHQMFFDPDVASDVSTRDVRPLLKGIRQEILQGCRIVFSRVFPSKSPAQDHPIWKMAERLGATCYTEVDPSVTHVVSTDTGTQKAHWAAQKKFLVSPHWIEASNFLWQRQKEEDFPISNPRSRNS
;
A
#
# COMPACT_ATOMS: atom_id res chain seq x y z
N MET A 1 -9.10 55.53 4.47
CA MET A 1 -7.67 55.28 4.70
C MET A 1 -7.49 53.79 4.91
N SER A 2 -6.87 53.15 3.93
CA SER A 2 -6.54 51.73 3.91
C SER A 2 -5.18 51.55 4.55
N LEU A 3 -5.00 50.55 5.41
CA LEU A 3 -3.69 50.09 5.83
C LEU A 3 -3.67 48.56 5.79
N ALA A 4 -2.92 48.07 4.80
CA ALA A 4 -2.51 46.70 4.59
C ALA A 4 -1.50 46.28 5.67
N VAL A 5 -1.50 44.99 6.00
CA VAL A 5 -0.39 44.33 6.69
C VAL A 5 -0.10 43.02 5.97
N GLU A 6 1.20 42.81 5.76
CA GLU A 6 1.86 41.97 4.76
C GLU A 6 1.80 40.46 5.06
N SER A 7 1.80 39.68 3.98
CA SER A 7 1.95 38.22 3.96
C SER A 7 3.42 37.79 4.11
N PRO A 8 3.75 36.69 4.82
CA PRO A 8 5.07 36.09 4.75
C PRO A 8 5.21 35.18 3.53
N LEU A 9 6.36 35.32 2.87
CA LEU A 9 6.82 34.63 1.69
C LEU A 9 6.93 33.10 1.86
N GLN A 10 6.62 32.41 0.77
CA GLN A 10 6.76 30.97 0.57
C GLN A 10 8.23 30.53 0.75
N SER A 11 8.43 29.48 1.54
CA SER A 11 9.69 28.72 1.57
C SER A 11 9.51 27.44 0.77
N SER A 12 10.26 27.36 -0.32
CA SER A 12 10.26 26.33 -1.36
C SER A 12 10.54 24.92 -0.84
N SER A 13 9.80 23.96 -1.38
CA SER A 13 9.93 22.53 -1.13
C SER A 13 11.16 21.97 -1.86
N SER A 14 12.08 21.35 -1.13
CA SER A 14 13.33 20.76 -1.64
C SER A 14 13.16 19.50 -2.51
N GLY A 15 11.93 19.20 -2.96
CA GLY A 15 11.63 18.14 -3.93
C GLY A 15 11.49 18.65 -5.37
N GLU A 16 11.18 19.95 -5.56
CA GLU A 16 11.07 20.56 -6.88
C GLU A 16 12.44 20.76 -7.54
N ASP A 17 13.49 20.97 -6.75
CA ASP A 17 14.85 21.21 -7.24
C ASP A 17 15.45 20.00 -7.98
N PHE A 18 15.08 18.76 -7.64
CA PHE A 18 15.70 17.58 -8.26
C PHE A 18 15.06 17.20 -9.60
N ALA A 19 13.72 17.27 -9.69
CA ALA A 19 13.00 17.03 -10.93
C ALA A 19 13.25 18.16 -11.95
N ALA A 20 13.23 19.41 -11.50
CA ALA A 20 13.54 20.56 -12.35
C ALA A 20 15.01 20.59 -12.80
N PHE A 21 15.95 20.15 -11.95
CA PHE A 21 17.35 20.00 -12.34
C PHE A 21 17.54 18.97 -13.46
N LEU A 22 16.89 17.81 -13.36
CA LEU A 22 16.94 16.76 -14.39
C LEU A 22 16.31 17.21 -15.72
N ASP A 23 15.18 17.93 -15.67
CA ASP A 23 14.55 18.46 -16.88
C ASP A 23 15.40 19.57 -17.54
N SER A 24 16.07 20.42 -16.74
CA SER A 24 16.92 21.51 -17.25
C SER A 24 18.24 21.05 -17.90
N GLU A 25 18.83 19.95 -17.42
CA GLU A 25 20.02 19.35 -18.06
C GLU A 25 19.69 18.64 -19.38
N LEU A 26 18.43 18.20 -19.57
CA LEU A 26 17.99 17.47 -20.76
C LEU A 26 17.61 18.39 -21.94
N ASP A 27 17.12 19.60 -21.67
CA ASP A 27 16.80 20.59 -22.73
C ASP A 27 18.04 21.21 -23.39
N LEU A 28 19.19 21.19 -22.69
CA LEU A 28 20.48 21.60 -23.26
C LEU A 28 21.08 20.53 -24.19
N ALA A 29 20.66 19.28 -24.07
CA ALA A 29 21.11 18.18 -24.93
C ALA A 29 20.22 17.98 -26.18
N SER A 30 19.00 18.53 -26.19
CA SER A 30 18.05 18.39 -27.30
C SER A 30 18.14 19.51 -28.35
N SER A 31 18.91 20.57 -28.07
CA SER A 31 19.05 21.73 -28.94
C SER A 31 20.08 21.56 -30.08
N GLU A 32 20.81 20.45 -30.13
CA GLU A 32 21.74 20.09 -31.23
C GLU A 32 21.23 18.92 -32.10
N SER A 33 19.94 18.87 -32.44
CA SER A 33 19.53 18.16 -33.66
C SER A 33 18.14 18.60 -34.11
N SER A 34 18.07 19.58 -35.00
CA SER A 34 16.85 19.88 -35.75
C SER A 34 17.17 19.98 -37.23
N LEU A 35 16.77 18.96 -38.01
CA LEU A 35 16.42 19.09 -39.43
C LEU A 35 15.40 18.00 -39.83
N ASN A 36 14.20 18.49 -40.21
CA ASN A 36 13.19 18.05 -41.19
C ASN A 36 13.10 16.58 -41.65
N GLU A 37 11.88 16.02 -41.69
CA GLU A 37 11.03 16.00 -42.90
C GLU A 37 9.66 15.32 -42.65
N GLU A 38 8.75 15.56 -43.59
CA GLU A 38 7.29 15.64 -43.49
C GLU A 38 6.50 14.32 -43.72
N ASN A 39 5.27 14.33 -43.20
CA ASN A 39 4.01 13.76 -43.70
C ASN A 39 4.02 12.63 -44.76
N VAL A 40 3.35 11.50 -44.45
CA VAL A 40 2.27 10.93 -45.29
C VAL A 40 1.24 10.20 -44.42
N LYS A 41 -0.04 10.56 -44.59
CA LYS A 41 -1.24 9.84 -44.10
C LYS A 41 -1.49 8.59 -44.94
N ASN A 42 -1.94 7.50 -44.33
CA ASN A 42 -2.96 6.66 -44.96
C ASN A 42 -3.72 5.79 -43.96
N ASP A 43 -5.04 5.86 -44.07
CA ASP A 43 -6.03 5.00 -43.43
C ASP A 43 -5.95 3.57 -43.96
N LYS A 44 -6.23 2.58 -43.08
CA LYS A 44 -7.19 1.49 -43.32
C LYS A 44 -7.28 0.55 -42.12
N GLU A 45 -8.47 0.51 -41.52
CA GLU A 45 -9.00 -0.64 -40.78
C GLU A 45 -9.10 -1.87 -41.71
N ILE A 46 -8.88 -3.07 -41.18
CA ILE A 46 -9.86 -4.17 -41.09
C ILE A 46 -9.16 -5.51 -40.78
N ASP A 47 -9.75 -6.17 -39.79
CA ASP A 47 -9.78 -7.59 -39.39
C ASP A 47 -8.51 -8.40 -39.10
N LEU A 48 -8.43 -8.76 -37.82
CA LEU A 48 -7.74 -9.91 -37.28
C LEU A 48 -8.63 -11.15 -37.44
N GLN A 49 -8.18 -12.14 -38.19
CA GLN A 49 -8.64 -13.52 -38.03
C GLN A 49 -7.49 -14.41 -37.55
N GLU A 50 -7.82 -15.14 -36.49
CA GLU A 50 -7.02 -16.16 -35.82
C GLU A 50 -6.40 -17.17 -36.81
N GLN A 51 -5.19 -17.66 -36.53
CA GLN A 51 -5.00 -19.04 -36.07
C GLN A 51 -3.55 -19.40 -35.76
N ARG A 52 -3.44 -20.15 -34.67
CA ARG A 52 -2.27 -20.91 -34.18
C ARG A 52 -1.67 -21.80 -35.27
N SER A 53 -0.33 -21.93 -35.31
CA SER A 53 0.38 -23.17 -34.92
C SER A 53 1.82 -23.28 -35.48
N LYS A 54 2.73 -23.65 -34.56
CA LYS A 54 3.84 -24.63 -34.69
C LYS A 54 5.00 -24.36 -35.66
N ARG A 55 6.15 -24.12 -35.01
CA ARG A 55 7.48 -24.74 -35.21
C ARG A 55 7.69 -25.54 -36.50
N GLN A 56 8.68 -25.12 -37.30
CA GLN A 56 9.64 -26.05 -37.86
C GLN A 56 11.00 -25.38 -38.10
N LYS A 57 12.03 -26.15 -37.76
CA LYS A 57 13.46 -25.87 -37.79
C LYS A 57 13.98 -26.40 -39.13
N LEU A 58 14.80 -25.64 -39.85
CA LEU A 58 15.71 -26.19 -40.86
C LEU A 58 16.92 -25.29 -41.07
N GLU A 59 18.07 -25.94 -41.02
CA GLU A 59 19.43 -25.45 -41.16
C GLU A 59 19.84 -25.37 -42.65
N GLY A 60 20.94 -24.66 -42.93
CA GLY A 60 21.74 -24.75 -44.15
C GLY A 60 22.09 -23.36 -44.70
N PHE A 61 23.33 -22.87 -44.50
CA PHE A 61 24.46 -22.92 -45.47
C PHE A 61 24.06 -22.26 -46.81
N ASP A 62 24.68 -21.17 -47.27
CA ASP A 62 26.08 -21.10 -47.64
C ASP A 62 26.58 -19.65 -47.79
N THR A 63 27.89 -19.52 -47.61
CA THR A 63 28.82 -18.43 -47.90
C THR A 63 28.77 -17.84 -49.30
N LEU A 64 29.09 -16.55 -49.43
CA LEU A 64 29.92 -15.99 -50.53
C LEU A 64 30.45 -14.59 -50.16
N GLU A 65 31.78 -14.56 -49.96
CA GLU A 65 32.77 -13.51 -50.30
C GLU A 65 32.41 -12.79 -51.62
N ASP A 66 32.80 -11.57 -51.98
CA ASP A 66 33.80 -10.57 -51.58
C ASP A 66 33.38 -9.26 -52.29
N LEU A 67 33.81 -8.09 -51.80
CA LEU A 67 34.41 -7.02 -52.61
C LEU A 67 34.63 -5.76 -51.76
N GLU A 68 35.89 -5.61 -51.35
CA GLU A 68 36.49 -4.38 -50.87
C GLU A 68 36.42 -3.29 -51.94
N THR A 69 36.05 -2.07 -51.53
CA THR A 69 36.62 -0.84 -52.12
C THR A 69 36.83 0.18 -51.00
N GLU A 70 38.11 0.41 -50.70
CA GLU A 70 38.58 1.51 -49.87
C GLU A 70 38.29 2.86 -50.54
N THR A 71 37.86 3.85 -49.77
CA THR A 71 38.15 5.24 -50.09
C THR A 71 38.44 6.01 -48.81
N LEU A 72 39.73 6.35 -48.65
CA LEU A 72 40.25 7.21 -47.59
C LEU A 72 39.68 8.63 -47.69
N VAL A 73 39.15 9.15 -46.59
CA VAL A 73 39.11 10.60 -46.31
C VAL A 73 39.63 10.82 -44.89
N LYS A 74 40.65 11.67 -44.77
CA LYS A 74 41.40 11.99 -43.54
C LYS A 74 40.57 12.82 -42.55
N PRO A 75 40.86 12.73 -41.24
CA PRO A 75 40.14 13.48 -40.21
C PRO A 75 40.64 14.92 -40.11
N ILE A 76 39.73 15.85 -39.84
CA ILE A 76 40.04 17.23 -39.44
C ILE A 76 40.17 17.23 -37.92
N GLU A 77 41.38 17.44 -37.44
CA GLU A 77 41.68 17.81 -36.06
C GLU A 77 41.43 19.31 -35.88
N GLU A 78 40.53 19.69 -34.96
CA GLU A 78 40.60 20.99 -34.30
C GLU A 78 40.72 20.78 -32.79
N HIS A 79 41.77 21.37 -32.24
CA HIS A 79 42.24 21.21 -30.88
C HIS A 79 41.98 22.50 -30.07
N ILE A 80 41.47 22.31 -28.86
CA ILE A 80 41.77 23.05 -27.61
C ILE A 80 40.97 24.34 -27.32
N GLY A 81 40.12 24.22 -26.28
CA GLY A 81 39.71 25.29 -25.39
C GLY A 81 39.52 24.76 -23.96
N THR A 82 40.60 24.75 -23.18
CA THR A 82 40.63 24.38 -21.75
C THR A 82 39.99 25.43 -20.84
N SER A 83 39.08 25.01 -19.95
CA SER A 83 38.79 25.51 -18.57
C SER A 83 37.42 24.93 -18.16
N THR A 84 37.18 24.14 -17.12
CA THR A 84 37.71 24.10 -15.75
C THR A 84 37.63 22.67 -15.19
N ALA A 85 38.53 22.31 -14.27
CA ALA A 85 38.60 21.01 -13.64
C ALA A 85 37.40 20.73 -12.70
N GLY A 86 36.47 19.89 -13.14
CA GLY A 86 35.52 19.18 -12.28
C GLY A 86 36.01 17.74 -12.02
N LYS A 87 36.94 17.56 -11.07
CA LYS A 87 37.19 16.23 -10.51
C LYS A 87 35.95 15.80 -9.71
N TYR A 88 35.25 14.77 -10.17
CA TYR A 88 34.96 13.52 -9.44
C TYR A 88 34.12 12.62 -10.35
N VAL A 89 34.74 11.65 -11.02
CA VAL A 89 33.99 10.53 -11.58
C VAL A 89 34.63 9.25 -11.05
N ILE A 90 34.26 8.88 -9.83
CA ILE A 90 34.54 7.54 -9.31
C ILE A 90 33.24 6.76 -9.32
N CYS A 91 33.19 5.78 -10.22
CA CYS A 91 32.38 4.58 -10.15
C CYS A 91 33.31 3.42 -10.57
N PRO A 92 33.21 2.19 -10.02
CA PRO A 92 32.22 1.68 -9.06
C PRO A 92 32.52 2.01 -7.56
N PRO A 93 31.52 1.88 -6.65
CA PRO A 93 30.13 1.49 -6.92
C PRO A 93 29.31 2.62 -7.58
N HIS A 94 28.44 2.25 -8.52
CA HIS A 94 27.54 3.19 -9.19
C HIS A 94 26.37 3.55 -8.27
N PRO A 95 26.00 4.84 -8.12
CA PRO A 95 24.88 5.26 -7.26
C PRO A 95 23.51 4.88 -7.84
N GLY A 96 23.40 4.78 -9.16
CA GLY A 96 22.16 4.45 -9.85
C GLY A 96 22.29 4.65 -11.35
N PHE A 97 21.24 4.26 -12.06
CA PHE A 97 21.14 4.27 -13.51
C PHE A 97 19.81 4.89 -13.94
N PHE A 98 19.86 5.66 -15.03
CA PHE A 98 18.70 6.22 -15.70
C PHE A 98 18.80 5.88 -17.19
N LYS A 99 17.77 5.23 -17.74
CA LYS A 99 17.77 4.72 -19.13
C LYS A 99 19.02 3.87 -19.44
N GLY A 100 19.47 3.08 -18.46
CA GLY A 100 20.65 2.20 -18.58
C GLY A 100 22.00 2.92 -18.52
N LEU A 101 22.05 4.22 -18.22
CA LEU A 101 23.28 4.99 -18.06
C LEU A 101 23.46 5.41 -16.61
N CYS A 102 24.68 5.30 -16.08
CA CYS A 102 24.97 5.72 -14.72
C CYS A 102 24.74 7.23 -14.57
N ILE A 103 23.94 7.62 -13.58
CA ILE A 103 23.56 9.02 -13.31
C ILE A 103 24.74 9.92 -12.90
N ARG A 104 25.94 9.35 -12.69
CA ARG A 104 27.16 10.08 -12.31
C ARG A 104 28.25 10.02 -13.38
N CYS A 105 28.54 8.83 -13.92
CA CYS A 105 29.66 8.64 -14.84
C CYS A 105 29.27 8.38 -16.29
N GLY A 106 27.98 8.21 -16.60
CA GLY A 106 27.49 7.89 -17.94
C GLY A 106 27.84 6.49 -18.45
N GLN A 107 28.52 5.65 -17.66
CA GLN A 107 28.78 4.26 -18.06
C GLN A 107 27.49 3.45 -18.14
N ILE A 108 27.45 2.54 -19.11
CA ILE A 108 26.30 1.67 -19.37
C ILE A 108 26.15 0.64 -18.24
N GLU A 109 24.91 0.36 -17.86
CA GLU A 109 24.54 -0.70 -16.92
C GLU A 109 24.89 -2.08 -17.51
N GLU A 110 25.88 -2.77 -16.94
CA GLU A 110 26.33 -4.07 -17.44
C GLU A 110 25.54 -5.26 -16.87
N ASP A 111 25.01 -5.14 -15.64
CA ASP A 111 24.52 -6.29 -14.86
C ASP A 111 23.09 -6.15 -14.33
N GLY A 112 22.38 -5.06 -14.66
CA GLY A 112 21.05 -4.83 -14.12
C GLY A 112 21.05 -4.59 -12.60
N SER A 113 22.15 -4.08 -12.03
CA SER A 113 22.30 -3.90 -10.59
C SER A 113 21.38 -2.82 -10.01
N GLY A 114 21.06 -2.98 -8.72
CA GLY A 114 20.20 -2.04 -7.99
C GLY A 114 18.70 -2.30 -8.11
N VAL A 115 17.95 -1.51 -7.35
CA VAL A 115 16.49 -1.61 -7.21
C VAL A 115 15.82 -0.62 -8.16
N ALA A 116 14.81 -1.08 -8.89
CA ALA A 116 14.02 -0.23 -9.77
C ALA A 116 13.04 0.63 -8.96
N PHE A 117 13.01 1.93 -9.24
CA PHE A 117 12.06 2.89 -8.67
C PHE A 117 11.08 3.36 -9.75
N GLY A 118 10.45 2.37 -10.41
CA GLY A 118 9.57 2.58 -11.58
C GLY A 118 8.39 3.53 -11.32
N TYR A 119 7.93 3.60 -10.07
CA TYR A 119 6.88 4.52 -9.64
C TYR A 119 7.33 5.99 -9.63
N ILE A 120 8.63 6.27 -9.45
CA ILE A 120 9.21 7.60 -9.59
C ILE A 120 9.46 7.88 -11.07
N HIS A 121 10.18 6.96 -11.73
CA HIS A 121 10.39 7.01 -13.17
C HIS A 121 10.69 5.60 -13.71
N LYS A 122 10.04 5.22 -14.82
CA LYS A 122 10.10 3.86 -15.40
C LYS A 122 11.52 3.32 -15.67
N ASP A 123 12.46 4.22 -15.94
CA ASP A 123 13.84 3.89 -16.30
C ASP A 123 14.85 4.14 -15.15
N LEU A 124 14.38 4.43 -13.93
CA LEU A 124 15.22 4.74 -12.78
C LEU A 124 15.54 3.49 -11.96
N ARG A 125 16.84 3.28 -11.70
CA ARG A 125 17.36 2.27 -10.79
C ARG A 125 18.37 2.88 -9.84
N LEU A 126 18.36 2.47 -8.57
CA LEU A 126 19.29 2.98 -7.56
C LEU A 126 20.09 1.84 -6.94
N GLY A 127 21.38 2.09 -6.70
CA GLY A 127 22.25 1.19 -5.96
C GLY A 127 21.97 1.24 -4.46
N ASN A 128 22.19 0.14 -3.75
CA ASN A 128 21.86 0.03 -2.32
C ASN A 128 22.52 1.11 -1.45
N VAL A 129 23.78 1.46 -1.73
CA VAL A 129 24.51 2.52 -1.00
C VAL A 129 23.82 3.88 -1.16
N GLU A 130 23.31 4.16 -2.35
CA GLU A 130 22.59 5.41 -2.61
C GLU A 130 21.20 5.41 -1.97
N ILE A 131 20.49 4.28 -1.99
CA ILE A 131 19.22 4.10 -1.29
C ILE A 131 19.40 4.36 0.21
N GLU A 132 20.43 3.78 0.83
CA GLU A 132 20.74 4.01 2.25
C GLU A 132 21.07 5.48 2.55
N ARG A 133 21.83 6.14 1.66
CA ARG A 133 22.14 7.57 1.78
C ARG A 133 20.87 8.42 1.72
N LEU A 134 19.97 8.13 0.78
CA LEU A 134 18.69 8.82 0.61
C LEU A 134 17.78 8.60 1.83
N ARG A 135 17.66 7.35 2.31
CA ARG A 135 16.92 7.02 3.55
C ARG A 135 17.44 7.80 4.76
N GLY A 136 18.76 7.93 4.89
CA GLY A 136 19.37 8.70 5.98
C GLY A 136 19.10 10.21 5.89
N ALA A 137 19.06 10.76 4.68
CA ALA A 137 18.70 12.17 4.45
C ALA A 137 17.21 12.41 4.73
N ASP A 138 16.35 11.52 4.24
CA ASP A 138 14.90 11.60 4.41
C ASP A 138 14.49 11.44 5.89
N LEU A 139 15.11 10.50 6.61
CA LEU A 139 14.93 10.35 8.06
C LEU A 139 15.12 11.69 8.79
N LYS A 140 16.23 12.40 8.55
CA LYS A 140 16.49 13.68 9.22
C LYS A 140 15.41 14.72 8.90
N ASN A 141 14.96 14.77 7.65
CA ASN A 141 13.92 15.68 7.20
C ASN A 141 12.57 15.37 7.86
N LEU A 142 12.16 14.11 7.87
CA LEU A 142 10.91 13.65 8.47
C LEU A 142 10.89 13.86 9.98
N LEU A 143 12.00 13.60 10.68
CA LEU A 143 12.09 13.87 12.12
C LEU A 143 11.97 15.36 12.42
N HIS A 144 12.60 16.23 11.61
CA HIS A 144 12.48 17.68 11.74
C HIS A 144 11.02 18.15 11.53
N LYS A 145 10.35 17.61 10.52
CA LYS A 145 8.93 17.87 10.22
C LYS A 145 7.96 17.15 11.18
N LYS A 146 8.48 16.32 12.09
CA LYS A 146 7.71 15.41 12.95
C LYS A 146 6.71 14.57 12.16
N LYS A 147 7.17 13.91 11.10
CA LYS A 147 6.34 13.04 10.26
C LYS A 147 6.77 11.57 10.35
N LEU A 148 5.78 10.69 10.33
CA LEU A 148 5.96 9.26 10.05
C LEU A 148 5.76 8.97 8.56
N ILE A 149 5.97 7.73 8.14
CA ILE A 149 5.63 7.27 6.79
C ILE A 149 4.44 6.33 6.90
N LEU A 150 3.41 6.56 6.09
CA LEU A 150 2.20 5.74 6.05
C LEU A 150 2.05 5.11 4.66
N ILE A 151 2.14 3.79 4.59
CA ILE A 151 1.90 3.02 3.38
C ILE A 151 0.46 2.53 3.40
N LEU A 152 -0.29 2.85 2.34
CA LEU A 152 -1.71 2.55 2.20
C LEU A 152 -1.94 1.56 1.07
N ASP A 153 -2.56 0.43 1.38
CA ASP A 153 -3.18 -0.42 0.38
C ASP A 153 -4.50 0.19 -0.15
N LEU A 154 -5.01 -0.29 -1.30
CA LEU A 154 -6.23 0.22 -1.92
C LEU A 154 -7.43 -0.71 -1.70
N ASP A 155 -7.46 -1.84 -2.40
CA ASP A 155 -8.60 -2.74 -2.47
C ASP A 155 -8.88 -3.41 -1.14
N HIS A 156 -10.12 -3.33 -0.66
CA HIS A 156 -10.56 -3.77 0.66
C HIS A 156 -9.95 -3.01 1.86
N THR A 157 -9.04 -2.08 1.60
CA THR A 157 -8.44 -1.20 2.62
C THR A 157 -9.11 0.17 2.61
N LEU A 158 -8.92 0.97 1.54
CA LEU A 158 -9.48 2.31 1.37
C LEU A 158 -10.74 2.35 0.51
N LEU A 159 -11.00 1.28 -0.25
CA LEU A 159 -12.14 1.20 -1.17
C LEU A 159 -12.50 -0.26 -1.46
N ASN A 160 -13.57 -0.46 -2.21
CA ASN A 160 -13.87 -1.73 -2.84
C ASN A 160 -14.34 -1.46 -4.28
N SER A 161 -13.87 -2.26 -5.25
CA SER A 161 -14.28 -2.17 -6.64
C SER A 161 -14.92 -3.48 -7.12
N THR A 162 -15.75 -3.40 -8.15
CA THR A 162 -16.37 -4.55 -8.82
C THR A 162 -16.56 -4.27 -10.30
N ARG A 163 -16.47 -5.31 -11.15
CA ARG A 163 -16.78 -5.18 -12.58
C ARG A 163 -18.29 -5.05 -12.78
N PHE A 164 -18.71 -4.36 -13.84
CA PHE A 164 -20.12 -4.23 -14.21
C PHE A 164 -20.80 -5.60 -14.37
N ALA A 165 -20.08 -6.57 -14.93
CA ALA A 165 -20.60 -7.93 -15.14
C ALA A 165 -20.84 -8.72 -13.84
N ASP A 166 -20.25 -8.29 -12.71
CA ASP A 166 -20.38 -8.98 -11.42
C ASP A 166 -21.45 -8.34 -10.51
N ILE A 167 -22.06 -7.24 -10.95
CA ILE A 167 -23.19 -6.59 -10.27
C ILE A 167 -24.41 -7.49 -10.33
N THR A 168 -25.02 -7.72 -9.16
CA THR A 168 -26.23 -8.52 -9.04
C THR A 168 -27.49 -7.69 -9.28
N SER A 169 -28.63 -8.35 -9.54
CA SER A 169 -29.94 -7.67 -9.65
C SER A 169 -30.28 -6.84 -8.41
N ASP A 170 -29.88 -7.33 -7.23
CA ASP A 170 -30.08 -6.64 -5.94
C ASP A 170 -29.23 -5.37 -5.80
N GLU A 171 -28.22 -5.19 -6.66
CA GLU A 171 -27.27 -4.08 -6.65
C GLU A 171 -27.45 -3.12 -7.84
N GLU A 172 -28.37 -3.39 -8.78
CA GLU A 172 -28.61 -2.54 -9.95
C GLU A 172 -29.00 -1.10 -9.57
N TYR A 173 -29.57 -0.91 -8.37
CA TYR A 173 -29.90 0.42 -7.85
C TYR A 173 -28.68 1.35 -7.75
N LEU A 174 -27.48 0.80 -7.61
CA LEU A 174 -26.23 1.55 -7.49
C LEU A 174 -25.95 2.39 -8.74
N PHE A 175 -26.29 1.90 -9.93
CA PHE A 175 -26.14 2.69 -11.16
C PHE A 175 -27.01 3.95 -11.14
N ARG A 176 -28.26 3.84 -10.64
CA ARG A 176 -29.17 4.98 -10.51
C ARG A 176 -28.69 5.97 -9.46
N GLN A 177 -28.11 5.46 -8.36
CA GLN A 177 -27.54 6.29 -7.31
C GLN A 177 -26.38 7.15 -7.83
N ILE A 178 -25.50 6.58 -8.66
CA ILE A 178 -24.39 7.31 -9.27
C ILE A 178 -24.89 8.45 -10.14
N ASP A 179 -25.88 8.19 -11.00
CA ASP A 179 -26.45 9.22 -11.88
C ASP A 179 -27.03 10.40 -11.10
N GLY A 180 -27.63 10.14 -9.92
CA GLY A 180 -28.14 11.19 -9.03
C GLY A 180 -27.08 11.94 -8.23
N MET A 181 -25.85 11.43 -8.13
CA MET A 181 -24.74 11.98 -7.32
C MET A 181 -23.59 12.53 -8.17
N LYS A 182 -23.80 12.76 -9.48
CA LYS A 182 -22.74 13.21 -10.40
C LYS A 182 -22.14 14.58 -10.06
N ASP A 183 -22.88 15.44 -9.40
CA ASP A 183 -22.41 16.79 -9.03
C ASP A 183 -22.06 16.91 -7.55
N ASP A 184 -22.19 15.82 -6.78
CA ASP A 184 -21.87 15.79 -5.36
C ASP A 184 -20.35 15.58 -5.17
N PRO A 185 -19.62 16.57 -4.60
CA PRO A 185 -18.19 16.45 -4.34
C PRO A 185 -17.88 15.43 -3.23
N ASP A 186 -18.84 15.14 -2.36
CA ASP A 186 -18.68 14.21 -1.23
C ASP A 186 -19.15 12.79 -1.58
N ARG A 187 -19.44 12.52 -2.86
CA ARG A 187 -19.84 11.19 -3.31
C ARG A 187 -18.73 10.17 -3.04
N SER A 188 -19.13 8.97 -2.64
CA SER A 188 -18.20 7.86 -2.41
C SER A 188 -18.34 6.73 -3.44
N LEU A 189 -19.31 6.79 -4.34
CA LEU A 189 -19.55 5.75 -5.35
C LEU A 189 -19.29 6.30 -6.75
N PHE A 190 -18.45 5.61 -7.52
CA PHE A 190 -17.93 6.06 -8.80
C PHE A 190 -18.10 4.99 -9.87
N ARG A 191 -18.30 5.44 -11.11
CA ARG A 191 -18.34 4.61 -12.30
C ARG A 191 -17.10 4.88 -13.14
N LEU A 192 -16.30 3.85 -13.36
CA LEU A 192 -15.09 3.88 -14.19
C LEU A 192 -15.38 3.17 -15.51
N ASP A 193 -15.93 3.91 -16.47
CA ASP A 193 -16.43 3.34 -17.74
C ASP A 193 -15.33 2.65 -18.56
N THR A 194 -14.14 3.25 -18.67
CA THR A 194 -13.00 2.68 -19.42
C THR A 194 -12.54 1.33 -18.86
N MET A 195 -12.73 1.11 -17.56
CA MET A 195 -12.38 -0.16 -16.89
C MET A 195 -13.57 -1.11 -16.74
N HIS A 196 -14.78 -0.66 -17.10
CA HIS A 196 -16.03 -1.36 -16.84
C HIS A 196 -16.22 -1.73 -15.36
N MET A 197 -15.94 -0.80 -14.44
CA MET A 197 -15.99 -1.04 -13.00
C MET A 197 -16.79 0.02 -12.23
N LEU A 198 -17.44 -0.42 -11.16
CA LEU A 198 -17.91 0.44 -10.08
C LEU A 198 -16.90 0.41 -8.95
N THR A 199 -16.65 1.57 -8.34
CA THR A 199 -15.76 1.72 -7.19
C THR A 199 -16.47 2.46 -6.09
N LYS A 200 -16.47 1.88 -4.89
CA LYS A 200 -16.96 2.49 -3.67
C LYS A 200 -15.77 2.82 -2.78
N LEU A 201 -15.55 4.10 -2.51
CA LEU A 201 -14.63 4.58 -1.49
C LEU A 201 -15.16 4.22 -0.10
N ARG A 202 -14.27 3.76 0.78
CA ARG A 202 -14.61 3.42 2.16
C ARG A 202 -14.99 4.70 2.92
N PRO A 203 -16.05 4.68 3.75
CA PRO A 203 -16.46 5.85 4.51
C PRO A 203 -15.31 6.48 5.29
N PHE A 204 -15.33 7.81 5.42
CA PHE A 204 -14.29 8.62 6.07
C PHE A 204 -12.93 8.72 5.34
N VAL A 205 -12.74 8.14 4.15
CA VAL A 205 -11.40 8.11 3.49
C VAL A 205 -10.79 9.49 3.22
N HIS A 206 -11.54 10.47 2.74
CA HIS A 206 -10.98 11.80 2.44
C HIS A 206 -10.54 12.54 3.71
N ASN A 207 -11.34 12.46 4.78
CA ASN A 207 -10.97 13.03 6.08
C ASN A 207 -9.79 12.29 6.69
N PHE A 208 -9.75 10.97 6.57
CA PHE A 208 -8.61 10.15 6.98
C PHE A 208 -7.31 10.62 6.29
N LEU A 209 -7.31 10.75 4.95
CA LEU A 209 -6.14 11.19 4.19
C LEU A 209 -5.73 12.61 4.55
N LYS A 210 -6.70 13.53 4.62
CA LYS A 210 -6.47 14.92 5.02
C LYS A 210 -5.81 15.02 6.39
N GLU A 211 -6.35 14.35 7.40
CA GLU A 211 -5.81 14.40 8.75
C GLU A 211 -4.46 13.67 8.85
N ALA A 212 -4.31 12.50 8.23
CA ALA A 212 -3.05 11.76 8.20
C ALA A 212 -1.93 12.56 7.53
N SER A 213 -2.22 13.32 6.47
CA SER A 213 -1.23 14.13 5.75
C SER A 213 -0.52 15.18 6.62
N SER A 214 -1.15 15.59 7.73
CA SER A 214 -0.56 16.58 8.66
C SER A 214 0.61 16.02 9.46
N PHE A 215 0.66 14.69 9.67
CA PHE A 215 1.67 14.03 10.50
C PHE A 215 2.31 12.79 9.86
N CYS A 216 1.92 12.45 8.63
CA CYS A 216 2.53 11.42 7.81
C CYS A 216 2.95 11.96 6.43
N GLU A 217 3.94 11.31 5.85
CA GLU A 217 4.14 11.24 4.40
C GLU A 217 3.53 9.93 3.89
N MET A 218 2.71 9.99 2.84
CA MET A 218 1.86 8.87 2.44
C MET A 218 2.28 8.26 1.10
N TYR A 219 2.19 6.94 1.01
CA TYR A 219 2.42 6.14 -0.18
C TYR A 219 1.18 5.30 -0.46
N ILE A 220 0.79 5.16 -1.73
CA ILE A 220 -0.05 4.04 -2.16
C ILE A 220 0.88 2.87 -2.48
N TYR A 221 0.57 1.69 -1.95
CA TYR A 221 1.22 0.44 -2.35
C TYR A 221 0.16 -0.65 -2.52
N THR A 222 -0.22 -0.90 -3.77
CA THR A 222 -1.23 -1.89 -4.15
C THR A 222 -0.64 -3.04 -4.96
N MET A 223 -1.31 -4.20 -4.91
CA MET A 223 -1.05 -5.33 -5.81
C MET A 223 -1.82 -5.25 -7.13
N ALA A 224 -2.46 -4.11 -7.42
CA ALA A 224 -3.16 -3.89 -8.68
C ALA A 224 -2.21 -3.44 -9.83
N GLU A 225 -2.77 -3.42 -11.04
CA GLU A 225 -2.11 -2.85 -12.22
C GLU A 225 -2.01 -1.33 -12.12
N ARG A 226 -0.98 -0.76 -12.77
CA ARG A 226 -0.71 0.69 -12.72
C ARG A 226 -1.87 1.54 -13.24
N SER A 227 -2.51 1.14 -14.34
CA SER A 227 -3.66 1.88 -14.91
C SER A 227 -4.78 2.05 -13.88
N TYR A 228 -5.17 0.95 -13.22
CA TYR A 228 -6.16 0.95 -12.15
C TYR A 228 -5.72 1.84 -10.97
N ALA A 229 -4.50 1.64 -10.46
CA ALA A 229 -4.01 2.39 -9.31
C ALA A 229 -3.99 3.91 -9.57
N MET A 230 -3.63 4.34 -10.78
CA MET A 230 -3.62 5.75 -11.14
C MET A 230 -5.03 6.34 -11.25
N GLU A 231 -6.02 5.59 -11.74
CA GLU A 231 -7.42 6.06 -11.73
C GLU A 231 -7.95 6.18 -10.31
N ILE A 232 -7.65 5.22 -9.43
CA ILE A 232 -8.02 5.30 -8.01
C ILE A 232 -7.32 6.47 -7.31
N ALA A 233 -6.04 6.69 -7.57
CA ALA A 233 -5.30 7.80 -6.98
C ALA A 233 -5.94 9.16 -7.34
N LYS A 234 -6.44 9.33 -8.58
CA LYS A 234 -7.19 10.53 -8.97
C LYS A 234 -8.50 10.71 -8.20
N LEU A 235 -9.18 9.62 -7.85
CA LEU A 235 -10.40 9.68 -7.03
C LEU A 235 -10.08 10.08 -5.59
N LEU A 236 -8.99 9.57 -5.03
CA LEU A 236 -8.59 9.81 -3.63
C LEU A 236 -7.90 11.18 -3.44
N ASP A 237 -7.12 11.61 -4.42
CA ASP A 237 -6.22 12.76 -4.37
C ASP A 237 -6.20 13.51 -5.73
N PRO A 238 -7.32 14.15 -6.12
CA PRO A 238 -7.45 14.81 -7.43
C PRO A 238 -6.42 15.93 -7.63
N ASP A 239 -6.04 16.62 -6.55
CA ASP A 239 -5.09 17.74 -6.56
C ASP A 239 -3.63 17.30 -6.33
N LYS A 240 -3.37 15.99 -6.20
CA LYS A 240 -2.04 15.39 -5.98
C LYS A 240 -1.31 15.93 -4.73
N VAL A 241 -2.05 16.24 -3.68
CA VAL A 241 -1.52 16.81 -2.43
C VAL A 241 -0.92 15.73 -1.52
N TYR A 242 -1.38 14.49 -1.66
CA TYR A 242 -1.05 13.39 -0.74
C TYR A 242 0.00 12.44 -1.29
N PHE A 243 -0.19 11.98 -2.53
CA PHE A 243 0.62 10.89 -3.09
C PHE A 243 1.58 11.39 -4.15
N ASP A 244 1.14 12.29 -5.02
CA ASP A 244 1.88 12.71 -6.22
C ASP A 244 2.44 11.49 -6.99
N SER A 245 3.77 11.29 -7.00
CA SER A 245 4.45 10.17 -7.64
C SER A 245 4.49 8.90 -6.80
N LYS A 246 4.12 8.93 -5.51
CA LYS A 246 4.24 7.82 -4.54
C LYS A 246 3.15 6.75 -4.69
N VAL A 247 2.97 6.23 -5.91
CA VAL A 247 2.01 5.18 -6.25
C VAL A 247 2.73 3.92 -6.74
N ILE A 248 2.90 2.97 -5.82
CA ILE A 248 3.60 1.70 -6.01
C ILE A 248 2.58 0.61 -6.34
N THR A 249 2.86 -0.14 -7.40
CA THR A 249 1.95 -1.15 -7.96
C THR A 249 2.60 -2.52 -8.02
N GLN A 250 1.86 -3.55 -8.43
CA GLN A 250 2.41 -4.90 -8.57
C GLN A 250 3.65 -4.97 -9.46
N SER A 251 3.73 -4.14 -10.51
CA SER A 251 4.89 -4.11 -11.41
C SER A 251 6.15 -3.52 -10.79
N ASP A 252 6.04 -2.83 -9.65
CA ASP A 252 7.16 -2.26 -8.91
C ASP A 252 7.72 -3.23 -7.85
N CYS A 253 7.01 -4.32 -7.54
CA CYS A 253 7.46 -5.29 -6.56
C CYS A 253 8.74 -6.02 -7.02
N THR A 254 9.72 -6.11 -6.13
CA THR A 254 10.95 -6.89 -6.36
C THR A 254 10.75 -8.39 -6.15
N GLN A 255 9.70 -8.77 -5.39
CA GLN A 255 9.32 -10.16 -5.14
C GLN A 255 7.90 -10.42 -5.61
N ARG A 256 7.72 -11.53 -6.32
CA ARG A 256 6.43 -11.88 -6.91
C ARG A 256 5.38 -12.11 -5.81
N HIS A 257 4.25 -11.42 -5.93
CA HIS A 257 3.12 -11.50 -4.99
C HIS A 257 3.44 -11.09 -3.54
N GLN A 258 4.51 -10.30 -3.33
CA GLN A 258 4.90 -9.83 -2.02
C GLN A 258 5.19 -8.33 -2.07
N LYS A 259 4.84 -7.64 -0.98
CA LYS A 259 5.20 -6.25 -0.76
C LYS A 259 6.45 -6.19 0.13
N GLY A 260 7.31 -5.21 -0.12
CA GLY A 260 8.57 -5.04 0.58
C GLY A 260 8.92 -3.56 0.74
N LEU A 261 9.64 -3.22 1.81
CA LEU A 261 10.08 -1.83 2.03
C LEU A 261 11.32 -1.46 1.21
N ASP A 262 11.90 -2.39 0.46
CA ASP A 262 13.09 -2.19 -0.38
C ASP A 262 12.89 -1.19 -1.53
N VAL A 263 11.64 -0.95 -1.94
CA VAL A 263 11.26 0.09 -2.91
C VAL A 263 10.82 1.40 -2.26
N ILE A 264 10.95 1.54 -0.93
CA ILE A 264 10.61 2.76 -0.20
C ILE A 264 11.90 3.51 0.16
N LEU A 265 11.96 4.80 -0.21
CA LEU A 265 13.12 5.67 0.04
C LEU A 265 13.18 6.25 1.45
N GLY A 266 12.22 5.94 2.31
CA GLY A 266 12.21 6.36 3.70
C GLY A 266 12.74 5.32 4.68
N ALA A 267 13.10 5.76 5.88
CA ALA A 267 13.63 4.88 6.93
C ALA A 267 12.53 3.98 7.51
N GLU A 268 12.79 2.67 7.53
CA GLU A 268 11.83 1.65 8.00
C GLU A 268 11.37 1.88 9.44
N SER A 269 12.20 2.48 10.30
CA SER A 269 11.84 2.80 11.69
C SER A 269 10.71 3.82 11.83
N LEU A 270 10.34 4.53 10.75
CA LEU A 270 9.22 5.48 10.70
C LEU A 270 7.98 4.92 9.98
N VAL A 271 8.07 3.71 9.40
CA VAL A 271 7.05 3.18 8.50
C VAL A 271 5.92 2.50 9.28
N VAL A 272 4.70 2.92 8.98
CA VAL A 272 3.47 2.24 9.39
C VAL A 272 2.72 1.81 8.14
N ILE A 273 2.22 0.58 8.11
CA ILE A 273 1.52 -0.01 6.97
C ILE A 273 0.05 -0.19 7.33
N LEU A 274 -0.87 0.21 6.45
CA LEU A 274 -2.29 -0.09 6.55
C LEU A 274 -2.71 -0.97 5.38
N ASP A 275 -3.09 -2.21 5.69
CA ASP A 275 -3.40 -3.24 4.69
C ASP A 275 -4.35 -4.29 5.30
N ASP A 276 -5.31 -4.80 4.53
CA ASP A 276 -6.23 -5.86 4.94
C ASP A 276 -5.56 -7.26 4.92
N THR A 277 -4.42 -7.39 4.24
CA THR A 277 -3.79 -8.66 3.88
C THR A 277 -2.39 -8.80 4.47
N GLU A 278 -2.29 -9.40 5.67
CA GLU A 278 -1.00 -9.70 6.31
C GLU A 278 -0.05 -10.55 5.43
N ALA A 279 -0.61 -11.47 4.63
CA ALA A 279 0.18 -12.46 3.89
C ALA A 279 1.14 -11.85 2.85
N VAL A 280 0.85 -10.66 2.32
CA VAL A 280 1.75 -9.99 1.36
C VAL A 280 2.95 -9.31 2.03
N TRP A 281 2.90 -9.11 3.37
CA TRP A 281 3.92 -8.42 4.17
C TRP A 281 4.76 -9.37 5.04
N HIS A 282 5.30 -10.44 4.43
CA HIS A 282 6.03 -11.50 5.13
C HIS A 282 7.14 -11.04 6.10
N ARG A 283 7.92 -10.01 5.75
CA ARG A 283 9.03 -9.46 6.55
C ARG A 283 8.66 -8.24 7.40
N HIS A 284 7.47 -7.67 7.21
CA HIS A 284 7.10 -6.36 7.75
C HIS A 284 5.77 -6.43 8.53
N LYS A 285 5.52 -7.56 9.19
CA LYS A 285 4.28 -7.80 9.96
C LYS A 285 4.19 -6.92 11.21
N ASP A 286 5.32 -6.52 11.75
CA ASP A 286 5.39 -5.66 12.94
C ASP A 286 5.10 -4.18 12.60
N ASP A 287 5.26 -3.80 11.33
CA ASP A 287 4.93 -2.48 10.79
C ASP A 287 3.42 -2.36 10.44
N LEU A 288 2.72 -3.50 10.36
CA LEU A 288 1.37 -3.60 9.83
C LEU A 288 0.26 -3.35 10.86
N ILE A 289 -0.56 -2.34 10.59
CA ILE A 289 -1.92 -2.20 11.08
C ILE A 289 -2.85 -3.00 10.17
N GLN A 290 -3.08 -4.26 10.54
CA GLN A 290 -4.05 -5.08 9.82
C GLN A 290 -5.47 -4.65 10.17
N MET A 291 -6.30 -4.42 9.17
CA MET A 291 -7.71 -4.01 9.36
C MET A 291 -8.70 -4.97 8.71
N GLU A 292 -9.99 -4.81 9.03
CA GLU A 292 -11.06 -5.59 8.40
C GLU A 292 -11.22 -5.20 6.92
N ARG A 293 -11.43 -6.22 6.08
CA ARG A 293 -11.73 -6.05 4.66
C ARG A 293 -13.03 -5.27 4.46
N TYR A 294 -12.96 -4.25 3.62
CA TYR A 294 -14.15 -3.54 3.17
C TYR A 294 -14.87 -4.33 2.06
N HIS A 295 -15.99 -4.94 2.41
CA HIS A 295 -16.83 -5.74 1.52
C HIS A 295 -18.12 -5.01 1.16
N PHE A 296 -18.00 -3.97 0.34
CA PHE A 296 -19.17 -3.21 -0.10
C PHE A 296 -20.01 -4.00 -1.10
N PHE A 297 -19.40 -4.48 -2.19
CA PHE A 297 -20.07 -5.21 -3.27
C PHE A 297 -20.19 -6.71 -2.98
N ALA A 298 -21.29 -7.31 -3.41
CA ALA A 298 -21.57 -8.74 -3.21
C ALA A 298 -20.55 -9.65 -3.90
N SER A 299 -19.98 -9.19 -5.02
CA SER A 299 -18.91 -9.89 -5.75
C SER A 299 -17.70 -10.16 -4.87
N SER A 300 -17.30 -9.19 -4.04
CA SER A 300 -16.19 -9.36 -3.11
C SER A 300 -16.48 -10.42 -2.06
N CYS A 301 -17.68 -10.43 -1.46
CA CYS A 301 -18.06 -11.48 -0.52
C CYS A 301 -17.95 -12.88 -1.15
N ARG A 302 -18.40 -13.04 -2.40
CA ARG A 302 -18.30 -14.32 -3.14
C ARG A 302 -16.85 -14.73 -3.41
N GLN A 303 -15.99 -13.79 -3.82
CA GLN A 303 -14.58 -14.05 -4.11
C GLN A 303 -13.83 -14.60 -2.89
N PHE A 304 -14.17 -14.11 -1.70
CA PHE A 304 -13.57 -14.54 -0.43
C PHE A 304 -14.36 -15.67 0.26
N GLY A 305 -15.41 -16.21 -0.37
CA GLY A 305 -16.18 -17.34 0.16
C GLY A 305 -17.08 -17.01 1.35
N PHE A 306 -17.44 -15.73 1.54
CA PHE A 306 -18.36 -15.32 2.59
C PHE A 306 -19.81 -15.59 2.19
N ASN A 307 -20.53 -16.32 3.04
CA ASN A 307 -21.96 -16.63 2.85
C ASN A 307 -22.90 -15.55 3.44
N ALA A 308 -22.39 -14.35 3.68
CA ALA A 308 -23.15 -13.22 4.22
C ALA A 308 -23.51 -12.22 3.11
N LYS A 309 -24.57 -11.44 3.34
CA LYS A 309 -24.92 -10.31 2.47
C LYS A 309 -23.85 -9.21 2.60
N SER A 310 -23.46 -8.61 1.48
CA SER A 310 -22.56 -7.45 1.47
C SER A 310 -23.25 -6.18 1.98
N LEU A 311 -22.46 -5.12 2.20
CA LEU A 311 -23.00 -3.82 2.65
C LEU A 311 -24.00 -3.25 1.63
N SER A 312 -23.72 -3.36 0.32
CA SER A 312 -24.62 -2.95 -0.75
C SER A 312 -25.96 -3.70 -0.72
N GLN A 313 -25.95 -5.02 -0.51
CA GLN A 313 -27.16 -5.84 -0.42
C GLN A 313 -27.96 -5.57 0.86
N LEU A 314 -27.30 -5.08 1.90
CA LEU A 314 -27.93 -4.64 3.14
C LEU A 314 -28.38 -3.18 3.10
N MET A 315 -28.05 -2.44 2.02
CA MET A 315 -28.30 -1.01 1.88
C MET A 315 -27.79 -0.20 3.09
N LYS A 316 -26.60 -0.56 3.57
CA LYS A 316 -25.91 0.07 4.71
C LYS A 316 -24.44 0.26 4.37
N ASP A 317 -23.73 1.00 5.20
CA ASP A 317 -22.29 1.22 5.08
C ASP A 317 -21.65 1.40 6.46
N GLU A 318 -20.33 1.47 6.51
CA GLU A 318 -19.60 1.85 7.73
C GLU A 318 -19.94 3.29 8.15
N ARG A 319 -19.87 3.57 9.46
CA ARG A 319 -20.10 4.91 10.00
C ARG A 319 -18.82 5.74 9.92
N GLU A 320 -18.93 7.03 9.59
CA GLU A 320 -17.75 7.88 9.51
C GLU A 320 -17.11 8.21 10.87
N SER A 321 -17.90 8.29 11.94
CA SER A 321 -17.41 8.73 13.26
C SER A 321 -16.57 7.69 14.02
N ASP A 322 -16.84 6.41 13.77
CA ASP A 322 -16.29 5.29 14.51
C ASP A 322 -16.18 4.00 13.66
N GLY A 323 -16.18 4.13 12.34
CA GLY A 323 -15.84 3.05 11.40
C GLY A 323 -14.35 2.71 11.41
N ALA A 324 -13.93 1.85 10.48
CA ALA A 324 -12.60 1.27 10.50
C ALA A 324 -11.50 2.32 10.30
N LEU A 325 -11.62 3.21 9.29
CA LEU A 325 -10.63 4.25 9.04
C LEU A 325 -10.56 5.30 10.17
N ALA A 326 -11.71 5.67 10.75
CA ALA A 326 -11.75 6.58 11.90
C ALA A 326 -11.04 5.99 13.13
N THR A 327 -11.16 4.68 13.33
CA THR A 327 -10.47 3.97 14.41
C THR A 327 -8.97 3.89 14.15
N VAL A 328 -8.56 3.52 12.94
CA VAL A 328 -7.14 3.49 12.55
C VAL A 328 -6.49 4.87 12.68
N LEU A 329 -7.18 5.96 12.31
CA LEU A 329 -6.66 7.32 12.47
C LEU A 329 -6.32 7.63 13.95
N LYS A 330 -7.14 7.17 14.90
CA LYS A 330 -6.84 7.33 16.34
C LYS A 330 -5.58 6.57 16.73
N ILE A 331 -5.38 5.37 16.20
CA ILE A 331 -4.16 4.57 16.43
C ILE A 331 -2.93 5.27 15.83
N LEU A 332 -3.03 5.78 14.61
CA LEU A 332 -1.95 6.51 13.95
C LEU A 332 -1.55 7.78 14.72
N LYS A 333 -2.53 8.59 15.14
CA LYS A 333 -2.28 9.78 15.97
C LYS A 333 -1.62 9.43 17.30
N ARG A 334 -2.10 8.37 17.96
CA ARG A 334 -1.51 7.89 19.21
C ARG A 334 -0.07 7.42 19.01
N THR A 335 0.19 6.66 17.95
CA THR A 335 1.54 6.18 17.60
C THR A 335 2.49 7.35 17.34
N HIS A 336 2.04 8.34 16.56
CA HIS A 336 2.78 9.57 16.31
C HIS A 336 3.11 10.34 17.59
N GLN A 337 2.11 10.54 18.46
CA GLN A 337 2.29 11.22 19.74
C GLN A 337 3.33 10.52 20.62
N MET A 338 3.24 9.19 20.75
CA MET A 338 4.21 8.40 21.51
C MET A 338 5.61 8.44 20.89
N PHE A 339 5.70 8.40 19.55
CA PHE A 339 6.99 8.41 18.85
C PHE A 339 7.72 9.75 19.03
N PHE A 340 7.00 10.87 18.98
CA PHE A 340 7.57 12.23 19.09
C PHE A 340 7.44 12.85 20.48
N ASP A 341 7.14 12.04 21.51
CA ASP A 341 7.03 12.49 22.89
C ASP A 341 8.38 13.05 23.39
N PRO A 342 8.45 14.34 23.80
CA PRO A 342 9.67 14.95 24.30
C PRO A 342 10.12 14.40 25.66
N ASP A 343 9.23 13.78 26.45
CA ASP A 343 9.55 13.27 27.79
C ASP A 343 10.25 11.91 27.75
N VAL A 344 10.26 11.24 26.60
CA VAL A 344 11.00 10.00 26.40
C VAL A 344 12.50 10.31 26.26
N ALA A 345 13.31 9.77 27.17
CA ALA A 345 14.73 10.10 27.28
C ALA A 345 15.62 9.69 26.08
N SER A 346 15.15 8.77 25.22
CA SER A 346 15.92 8.35 24.04
C SER A 346 15.85 9.38 22.92
N ASP A 347 16.97 9.52 22.20
CA ASP A 347 17.02 10.33 20.99
C ASP A 347 15.99 9.83 19.97
N VAL A 348 15.18 10.75 19.46
CA VAL A 348 14.14 10.51 18.44
C VAL A 348 14.73 9.80 17.22
N SER A 349 16.00 10.08 16.86
CA SER A 349 16.65 9.42 15.72
C SER A 349 16.86 7.91 15.89
N THR A 350 16.82 7.43 17.13
CA THR A 350 17.01 6.01 17.49
C THR A 350 15.70 5.28 17.76
N ARG A 351 14.56 5.99 17.69
CA ARG A 351 13.23 5.41 17.97
C ARG A 351 12.72 4.61 16.79
N ASP A 352 11.82 3.68 17.11
CA ASP A 352 11.21 2.75 16.17
C ASP A 352 9.70 2.68 16.44
N VAL A 353 8.88 2.74 15.40
CA VAL A 353 7.41 2.67 15.52
C VAL A 353 6.90 1.27 15.89
N ARG A 354 7.62 0.20 15.54
CA ARG A 354 7.16 -1.19 15.71
C ARG A 354 6.90 -1.56 17.18
N PRO A 355 7.81 -1.26 18.14
CA PRO A 355 7.52 -1.50 19.55
C PRO A 355 6.31 -0.71 20.08
N LEU A 356 6.05 0.49 19.55
CA LEU A 356 4.90 1.33 19.94
C LEU A 356 3.60 0.70 19.46
N LEU A 357 3.53 0.31 18.18
CA LEU A 357 2.37 -0.40 17.62
C LEU A 357 2.10 -1.70 18.37
N LYS A 358 3.15 -2.46 18.69
CA LYS A 358 3.04 -3.69 19.49
C LYS A 358 2.47 -3.39 20.88
N GLY A 359 2.96 -2.34 21.55
CA GLY A 359 2.44 -1.92 22.86
C GLY A 359 0.96 -1.54 22.81
N ILE A 360 0.57 -0.68 21.86
CA ILE A 360 -0.83 -0.29 21.65
C ILE A 360 -1.70 -1.52 21.40
N ARG A 361 -1.23 -2.48 20.59
CA ARG A 361 -1.95 -3.73 20.30
C ARG A 361 -2.14 -4.59 21.56
N GLN A 362 -1.12 -4.67 22.41
CA GLN A 362 -1.18 -5.44 23.66
C GLN A 362 -2.12 -4.85 24.72
N GLU A 363 -2.52 -3.59 24.59
CA GLU A 363 -3.49 -2.99 25.50
C GLU A 363 -4.93 -3.45 25.22
N ILE A 364 -5.21 -3.94 24.01
CA ILE A 364 -6.57 -4.25 23.54
C ILE A 364 -7.25 -5.28 24.46
N LEU A 365 -6.59 -6.40 24.74
CA LEU A 365 -7.10 -7.46 25.63
C LEU A 365 -6.28 -7.55 26.92
N GLN A 366 -5.60 -6.48 27.32
CA GLN A 366 -4.85 -6.45 28.58
C GLN A 366 -5.75 -6.82 29.76
N GLY A 367 -5.28 -7.74 30.60
CA GLY A 367 -6.02 -8.25 31.76
C GLY A 367 -7.05 -9.33 31.44
N CYS A 368 -7.33 -9.61 30.16
CA CYS A 368 -8.17 -10.74 29.77
C CYS A 368 -7.42 -12.06 29.99
N ARG A 369 -8.02 -12.93 30.81
CA ARG A 369 -7.61 -14.32 30.99
C ARG A 369 -8.58 -15.23 30.24
N ILE A 370 -8.10 -15.90 29.19
CA ILE A 370 -8.91 -16.57 28.17
C ILE A 370 -8.69 -18.08 28.22
N VAL A 371 -9.76 -18.85 28.14
CA VAL A 371 -9.74 -20.30 27.89
C VAL A 371 -10.56 -20.61 26.64
N PHE A 372 -10.07 -21.51 25.80
CA PHE A 372 -10.78 -21.96 24.60
C PHE A 372 -11.52 -23.28 24.82
N SER A 373 -12.70 -23.41 24.22
CA SER A 373 -13.51 -24.64 24.26
C SER A 373 -14.05 -24.98 22.87
N ARG A 374 -13.73 -26.16 22.34
CA ARG A 374 -14.13 -26.63 20.99
C ARG A 374 -13.77 -25.71 19.82
N VAL A 375 -12.80 -24.81 19.99
CA VAL A 375 -12.32 -23.92 18.92
C VAL A 375 -11.32 -24.63 18.00
N PHE A 376 -10.54 -25.55 18.52
CA PHE A 376 -9.54 -26.31 17.76
C PHE A 376 -9.44 -27.77 18.24
N PRO A 377 -8.93 -28.69 17.40
CA PRO A 377 -8.83 -30.10 17.74
C PRO A 377 -7.94 -30.34 18.96
N SER A 378 -8.36 -31.26 19.84
CA SER A 378 -7.59 -31.60 21.05
C SER A 378 -6.22 -32.24 20.80
N LYS A 379 -5.93 -32.67 19.56
CA LYS A 379 -4.69 -33.38 19.20
C LYS A 379 -3.53 -32.46 18.85
N SER A 380 -3.76 -31.16 18.65
CA SER A 380 -2.73 -30.17 18.35
C SER A 380 -2.40 -29.33 19.59
N PRO A 381 -1.15 -28.88 19.77
CA PRO A 381 -0.80 -27.92 20.82
C PRO A 381 -1.69 -26.67 20.70
N ALA A 382 -2.46 -26.38 21.74
CA ALA A 382 -3.40 -25.25 21.76
C ALA A 382 -2.70 -23.91 21.52
N GLN A 383 -1.48 -23.78 22.05
CA GLN A 383 -0.66 -22.56 21.98
C GLN A 383 -0.22 -22.23 20.56
N ASP A 384 -0.18 -23.22 19.68
CA ASP A 384 0.22 -23.01 18.29
C ASP A 384 -0.90 -22.51 17.39
N HIS A 385 -2.14 -22.57 17.87
CA HIS A 385 -3.31 -22.21 17.08
C HIS A 385 -3.33 -20.70 16.76
N PRO A 386 -3.68 -20.29 15.52
CA PRO A 386 -3.66 -18.88 15.12
C PRO A 386 -4.47 -17.95 16.03
N ILE A 387 -5.67 -18.37 16.45
CA ILE A 387 -6.51 -17.54 17.34
C ILE A 387 -5.95 -17.41 18.76
N TRP A 388 -5.20 -18.41 19.24
CA TRP A 388 -4.50 -18.35 20.52
C TRP A 388 -3.40 -17.29 20.45
N LYS A 389 -2.54 -17.40 19.43
CA LYS A 389 -1.47 -16.43 19.15
C LYS A 389 -2.03 -15.02 18.93
N MET A 390 -3.18 -14.90 18.27
CA MET A 390 -3.87 -13.62 18.09
C MET A 390 -4.28 -13.01 19.43
N ALA A 391 -4.93 -13.78 20.31
CA ALA A 391 -5.32 -13.30 21.64
C ALA A 391 -4.12 -12.83 22.47
N GLU A 392 -3.01 -13.59 22.47
CA GLU A 392 -1.78 -13.20 23.18
C GLU A 392 -1.13 -11.94 22.59
N ARG A 393 -1.14 -11.78 21.26
CA ARG A 393 -0.67 -10.55 20.60
C ARG A 393 -1.49 -9.32 20.98
N LEU A 394 -2.78 -9.51 21.26
CA LEU A 394 -3.66 -8.47 21.78
C LEU A 394 -3.48 -8.24 23.30
N GLY A 395 -2.58 -8.97 23.96
CA GLY A 395 -2.24 -8.82 25.38
C GLY A 395 -3.08 -9.64 26.36
N ALA A 396 -3.90 -10.57 25.86
CA ALA A 396 -4.55 -11.55 26.73
C ALA A 396 -3.54 -12.58 27.26
N THR A 397 -3.87 -13.20 28.39
CA THR A 397 -3.18 -14.41 28.88
C THR A 397 -4.08 -15.62 28.64
N CYS A 398 -3.59 -16.59 27.87
CA CYS A 398 -4.37 -17.78 27.51
C CYS A 398 -4.01 -18.98 28.40
N TYR A 399 -5.02 -19.75 28.77
CA TYR A 399 -4.90 -20.94 29.63
C TYR A 399 -5.59 -22.14 28.99
N THR A 400 -5.12 -23.33 29.33
CA THR A 400 -5.75 -24.58 28.88
C THR A 400 -6.96 -24.94 29.73
N GLU A 401 -6.92 -24.67 31.02
CA GLU A 401 -7.98 -25.02 31.98
C GLU A 401 -8.59 -23.81 32.67
N VAL A 402 -9.82 -23.99 33.17
CA VAL A 402 -10.56 -22.94 33.86
C VAL A 402 -10.16 -22.89 35.34
N ASP A 403 -9.96 -21.68 35.86
CA ASP A 403 -9.77 -21.39 37.27
C ASP A 403 -10.50 -20.09 37.65
N PRO A 404 -10.64 -19.74 38.95
CA PRO A 404 -11.37 -18.54 39.37
C PRO A 404 -10.87 -17.21 38.77
N SER A 405 -9.62 -17.14 38.32
CA SER A 405 -9.02 -15.96 37.69
C SER A 405 -9.46 -15.78 36.24
N VAL A 406 -9.84 -16.86 35.54
CA VAL A 406 -10.31 -16.80 34.14
C VAL A 406 -11.47 -15.83 34.01
N THR A 407 -11.42 -15.01 32.96
CA THR A 407 -12.40 -13.93 32.70
C THR A 407 -13.32 -14.27 31.54
N HIS A 408 -12.80 -14.97 30.53
CA HIS A 408 -13.51 -15.29 29.30
C HIS A 408 -13.33 -16.78 28.95
N VAL A 409 -14.42 -17.40 28.50
CA VAL A 409 -14.39 -18.65 27.76
C VAL A 409 -14.79 -18.36 26.33
N VAL A 410 -13.88 -18.64 25.40
CA VAL A 410 -14.11 -18.51 23.96
C VAL A 410 -14.53 -19.88 23.44
N SER A 411 -15.74 -19.97 22.90
CA SER A 411 -16.32 -21.26 22.52
C SER A 411 -17.20 -21.16 21.27
N THR A 412 -17.27 -22.26 20.53
CA THR A 412 -18.22 -22.46 19.42
C THR A 412 -19.51 -23.14 19.87
N ASP A 413 -19.57 -23.59 21.14
CA ASP A 413 -20.64 -24.42 21.67
C ASP A 413 -20.92 -24.10 23.16
N THR A 414 -22.20 -24.02 23.53
CA THR A 414 -22.64 -23.69 24.89
C THR A 414 -22.72 -24.90 25.82
N GLY A 415 -22.76 -26.13 25.31
CA GLY A 415 -22.95 -27.37 26.06
C GLY A 415 -21.67 -27.99 26.64
N THR A 416 -20.54 -27.29 26.58
CA THR A 416 -19.28 -27.77 27.15
C THR A 416 -19.21 -27.47 28.65
N GLN A 417 -18.47 -28.29 29.42
CA GLN A 417 -18.26 -28.02 30.85
C GLN A 417 -17.64 -26.63 31.08
N LYS A 418 -16.70 -26.21 30.22
CA LYS A 418 -16.07 -24.87 30.26
C LYS A 418 -17.09 -23.76 29.97
N ALA A 419 -18.00 -23.96 29.02
CA ALA A 419 -19.06 -22.99 28.72
C ALA A 419 -20.07 -22.87 29.86
N HIS A 420 -20.50 -23.99 30.45
CA HIS A 420 -21.38 -23.99 31.63
C HIS A 420 -20.71 -23.33 32.85
N TRP A 421 -19.41 -23.55 33.03
CA TRP A 421 -18.63 -22.89 34.08
C TRP A 421 -18.63 -21.37 33.89
N ALA A 422 -18.46 -20.88 32.65
CA ALA A 422 -18.47 -19.46 32.36
C ALA A 422 -19.84 -18.82 32.57
N ALA A 423 -20.91 -19.50 32.16
CA ALA A 423 -22.29 -19.00 32.22
C ALA A 423 -22.77 -18.57 33.62
N GLN A 424 -22.04 -18.94 34.68
CA GLN A 424 -22.38 -18.57 36.05
C GLN A 424 -22.01 -17.10 36.37
N LYS A 425 -20.81 -16.62 35.99
CA LYS A 425 -20.29 -15.28 36.35
C LYS A 425 -19.17 -14.74 35.44
N LYS A 426 -18.91 -15.35 34.28
CA LYS A 426 -17.80 -14.98 33.37
C LYS A 426 -18.35 -14.74 31.97
N PHE A 427 -17.51 -14.19 31.09
CA PHE A 427 -17.91 -13.96 29.71
C PHE A 427 -17.80 -15.26 28.90
N LEU A 428 -18.86 -15.57 28.15
CA LEU A 428 -18.90 -16.68 27.21
C LEU A 428 -19.11 -16.09 25.80
N VAL A 429 -18.08 -16.12 24.97
CA VAL A 429 -18.05 -15.42 23.69
C VAL A 429 -17.65 -16.32 22.53
N SER A 430 -18.08 -15.96 21.33
CA SER A 430 -17.65 -16.56 20.07
C SER A 430 -16.18 -16.22 19.76
N PRO A 431 -15.43 -17.08 19.03
CA PRO A 431 -14.11 -16.76 18.48
C PRO A 431 -14.03 -15.41 17.75
N HIS A 432 -15.12 -15.01 17.10
CA HIS A 432 -15.25 -13.75 16.37
C HIS A 432 -15.02 -12.51 17.25
N TRP A 433 -15.19 -12.61 18.57
CA TRP A 433 -14.89 -11.50 19.49
C TRP A 433 -13.39 -11.13 19.49
N ILE A 434 -12.50 -12.14 19.43
CA ILE A 434 -11.05 -11.92 19.33
C ILE A 434 -10.71 -11.34 17.96
N GLU A 435 -11.28 -11.92 16.90
CA GLU A 435 -11.04 -11.51 15.51
C GLU A 435 -11.49 -10.06 15.27
N ALA A 436 -12.70 -9.71 15.69
CA ALA A 436 -13.21 -8.35 15.62
C ALA A 436 -12.37 -7.39 16.46
N SER A 437 -11.94 -7.80 17.66
CA SER A 437 -11.04 -6.96 18.48
C SER A 437 -9.67 -6.73 17.82
N ASN A 438 -9.17 -7.72 17.07
CA ASN A 438 -7.94 -7.59 16.29
C ASN A 438 -8.12 -6.61 15.14
N PHE A 439 -9.15 -6.79 14.30
CA PHE A 439 -9.33 -5.96 13.10
C PHE A 439 -9.80 -4.54 13.38
N LEU A 440 -10.58 -4.33 14.45
CA LEU A 440 -11.06 -3.02 14.86
C LEU A 440 -10.10 -2.33 15.83
N TRP A 441 -8.97 -2.94 16.20
CA TRP A 441 -7.96 -2.34 17.07
C TRP A 441 -8.49 -1.83 18.42
N GLN A 442 -9.53 -2.49 18.92
CA GLN A 442 -10.23 -2.11 20.14
C GLN A 442 -10.91 -3.33 20.75
N ARG A 443 -10.95 -3.42 22.08
CA ARG A 443 -11.73 -4.46 22.77
C ARG A 443 -13.20 -4.30 22.41
N GLN A 444 -13.74 -5.31 21.75
CA GLN A 444 -15.16 -5.33 21.44
C GLN A 444 -15.97 -5.71 22.68
N LYS A 445 -17.23 -5.27 22.73
CA LYS A 445 -18.12 -5.64 23.81
C LYS A 445 -18.47 -7.11 23.70
N GLU A 446 -18.42 -7.82 24.81
CA GLU A 446 -18.64 -9.27 24.83
C GLU A 446 -20.10 -9.63 24.44
N GLU A 447 -21.05 -8.74 24.73
CA GLU A 447 -22.48 -8.90 24.42
C GLU A 447 -22.80 -8.98 22.92
N ASP A 448 -21.95 -8.39 22.07
CA ASP A 448 -22.12 -8.37 20.62
C ASP A 448 -21.71 -9.70 19.96
N PHE A 449 -21.06 -10.61 20.70
CA PHE A 449 -20.49 -11.85 20.19
C PHE A 449 -21.01 -13.11 20.93
N PRO A 450 -22.34 -13.30 21.03
CA PRO A 450 -22.90 -14.47 21.69
C PRO A 450 -22.63 -15.75 20.89
N ILE A 451 -22.61 -16.89 21.58
CA ILE A 451 -22.54 -18.19 20.92
C ILE A 451 -23.94 -18.58 20.43
N SER A 452 -24.11 -18.67 19.11
CA SER A 452 -25.35 -19.16 18.52
C SER A 452 -25.49 -20.68 18.74
N ASN A 453 -26.62 -21.11 19.31
CA ASN A 453 -26.87 -22.53 19.53
C ASN A 453 -27.33 -23.19 18.21
N PRO A 454 -26.61 -24.18 17.66
CA PRO A 454 -27.01 -24.82 16.39
C PRO A 454 -28.40 -25.47 16.46
N ARG A 455 -28.89 -25.79 17.67
CA ARG A 455 -30.17 -26.47 17.89
C ARG A 455 -31.41 -25.56 17.80
N SER A 456 -31.26 -24.23 17.77
CA SER A 456 -32.40 -23.31 17.72
C SER A 456 -32.80 -22.87 16.31
N ARG A 457 -32.14 -23.39 15.25
CA ARG A 457 -32.50 -23.10 13.85
C ARG A 457 -33.52 -24.08 13.24
N ASN A 458 -33.94 -25.11 13.98
CA ASN A 458 -34.86 -26.17 13.53
C ASN A 458 -36.16 -26.25 14.35
N SER A 459 -36.57 -25.15 15.00
CA SER A 459 -37.83 -25.09 15.77
C SER A 459 -38.77 -24.04 15.22
#